data_AF-A0A0A0CZS3-F1
#
_entry.id   AF-A0A0A0CZS3-F1
#
_cell.length_a   1.000
_cell.length_b   1.000
_cell.length_c   1.000
_cell.angle_alpha   90.00
_cell.angle_beta   90.00
_cell.angle_gamma   90.00
#
_symmetry.space_group_name_H-M   'P 1'
#
loop_
_entity.id
_entity.type
_entity.pdbx_description
1 polymer ?
#
loop_
_entity_poly.entity_id
_entity_poly.type
_entity_poly.pdbx_seq_one_letter_code
_entity_poly.pdbx_strand_id
1 'polypeptide(L)' 'MGDVINLRQARKAKARAEKEAQAQENRARFGRTGAEKRRDADTAGREERRHEGHRIEPSPTDGDKDPDGGAA' A
#
# COMPACT_ATOMS: atom_id res chain seq x y z
N MET A 1 24.02 -47.98 10.23
CA MET A 1 22.87 -47.22 10.79
C MET A 1 22.47 -46.21 9.75
N GLY A 2 21.28 -46.34 9.15
CA GLY A 2 20.80 -45.40 8.13
C GLY A 2 19.89 -44.36 8.78
N ASP A 3 20.18 -43.08 8.57
CA ASP A 3 19.35 -42.00 9.08
C ASP A 3 17.99 -42.02 8.38
N VAL A 4 16.94 -42.32 9.15
CA VAL A 4 15.56 -42.28 8.67
C VAL A 4 15.11 -40.82 8.62
N ILE A 5 15.27 -40.19 7.47
CA ILE A 5 14.81 -38.82 7.24
C ILE A 5 13.32 -38.78 6.90
N ASN A 6 12.61 -37.85 7.54
CA ASN A 6 11.19 -37.63 7.27
C ASN A 6 11.00 -36.86 5.96
N LEU A 7 10.62 -37.58 4.90
CA LEU A 7 10.42 -37.01 3.56
C LEU A 7 9.33 -35.91 3.52
N ARG A 8 8.32 -35.96 4.40
CA ARG A 8 7.29 -34.90 4.48
C ARG A 8 7.90 -33.60 4.99
N GLN A 9 8.75 -33.65 6.01
CA GLN A 9 9.44 -32.47 6.52
C GLN A 9 10.42 -31.91 5.48
N ALA A 10 11.17 -32.77 4.80
CA ALA A 10 12.07 -32.37 3.72
C ALA A 10 11.33 -31.66 2.56
N ARG A 11 10.20 -32.21 2.11
CA ARG A 11 9.34 -31.57 1.10
C ARG A 11 8.80 -30.22 1.58
N LYS A 12 8.37 -30.12 2.84
CA LYS A 12 7.88 -28.86 3.42
C LYS A 12 8.98 -27.81 3.49
N ALA A 13 10.21 -28.20 3.85
CA ALA A 13 11.35 -27.30 3.88
C ALA A 13 11.66 -26.77 2.46
N LYS A 14 11.70 -27.66 1.47
CA LYS A 14 11.90 -27.28 0.05
C LYS A 14 10.83 -26.29 -0.42
N ALA A 15 9.55 -26.57 -0.16
CA ALA A 15 8.46 -25.69 -0.53
C ALA A 15 8.52 -24.30 0.15
N ARG A 16 9.04 -24.22 1.37
CA ARG A 16 9.29 -22.91 2.04
C ARG A 16 10.43 -22.15 1.37
N ALA A 17 11.54 -22.83 1.09
CA ALA A 17 12.69 -22.23 0.42
C ALA A 17 12.34 -21.70 -0.98
N GLU A 18 11.55 -22.44 -1.76
CA GLU A 18 11.06 -22.00 -3.08
C GLU A 18 10.19 -20.74 -2.96
N LYS A 19 9.30 -20.67 -1.97
CA LYS A 19 8.49 -19.47 -1.71
C LYS A 19 9.33 -18.26 -1.31
N GLU A 20 10.36 -18.46 -0.49
CA GLU A 20 11.28 -17.39 -0.09
C GLU A 20 12.10 -16.88 -1.27
N ALA A 21 12.60 -17.78 -2.14
CA ALA A 21 13.31 -17.39 -3.36
C ALA A 21 12.43 -16.57 -4.30
N GLN A 22 11.19 -17.01 -4.54
CA GLN A 22 10.22 -16.24 -5.33
C GLN A 22 9.90 -14.88 -4.68
N ALA A 23 9.79 -14.82 -3.36
CA ALA A 23 9.58 -13.56 -2.65
C ALA A 23 10.76 -12.59 -2.82
N GLN A 24 12.00 -13.09 -2.76
CA GLN A 24 13.20 -12.29 -3.01
C GLN A 24 13.26 -11.81 -4.47
N GLU A 25 12.99 -12.68 -5.43
CA GLU A 25 12.92 -12.33 -6.85
C GLU A 25 11.85 -11.26 -7.12
N ASN A 26 10.69 -11.37 -6.51
CA ASN A 26 9.63 -10.38 -6.61
C ASN A 26 10.00 -9.03 -5.96
N ARG A 27 10.73 -9.04 -4.82
CA ARG A 27 11.28 -7.82 -4.22
C ARG A 27 12.30 -7.16 -5.13
N ALA A 28 13.20 -7.95 -5.73
CA ALA A 28 14.21 -7.43 -6.66
C ALA A 28 13.60 -6.89 -7.96
N ARG A 29 12.63 -7.60 -8.54
CA ARG A 29 12.00 -7.22 -9.82
C ARG A 29 11.02 -6.06 -9.68
N PHE A 30 10.19 -6.06 -8.63
CA PHE A 30 9.06 -5.14 -8.53
C PHE A 30 9.23 -4.10 -7.41
N GLY A 31 10.27 -4.20 -6.58
CA GLY A 31 10.58 -3.28 -5.47
C GLY A 31 9.61 -3.34 -4.29
N ARG A 32 8.35 -3.72 -4.52
CA ARG A 32 7.28 -3.81 -3.52
C ARG A 32 6.60 -5.17 -3.58
N THR A 33 6.41 -5.77 -2.41
CA THR A 33 5.63 -7.00 -2.25
C THR A 33 4.14 -6.75 -2.47
N GLY A 34 3.39 -7.80 -2.81
CA GLY A 34 1.94 -7.70 -2.95
C GLY A 34 1.22 -7.22 -1.68
N ALA A 35 1.75 -7.55 -0.50
CA ALA A 35 1.22 -7.10 0.78
C ALA A 35 1.40 -5.59 0.99
N GLU A 36 2.56 -5.05 0.61
CA GLU A 36 2.82 -3.61 0.66
C GLU A 36 1.92 -2.85 -0.31
N LYS A 37 1.79 -3.32 -1.57
CA LYS A 37 0.86 -2.71 -2.53
C LYS A 37 -0.58 -2.66 -2.04
N ARG A 38 -1.05 -3.72 -1.36
CA ARG A 38 -2.40 -3.76 -0.77
C ARG A 38 -2.55 -2.78 0.39
N ARG A 39 -1.53 -2.68 1.25
CA ARG A 39 -1.53 -1.70 2.35
C ARG A 39 -1.56 -0.28 1.79
N ASP A 40 -0.72 0.03 0.80
CA ASP A 40 -0.67 1.33 0.13
C ASP A 40 -2.02 1.71 -0.51
N ALA A 41 -2.65 0.76 -1.23
CA ALA A 41 -3.95 0.99 -1.85
C ALA A 41 -5.05 1.27 -0.82
N ASP A 42 -5.05 0.52 0.28
CA ASP A 42 -6.01 0.69 1.37
C ASP A 42 -5.78 2.00 2.16
N THR A 43 -4.52 2.42 2.35
CA THR A 43 -4.21 3.74 2.90
C THR A 43 -4.65 4.87 1.96
N ALA A 44 -4.37 4.76 0.65
CA ALA A 44 -4.76 5.75 -0.33
C ALA A 44 -6.29 5.89 -0.40
N GLY A 45 -7.02 4.77 -0.42
CA GLY A 45 -8.49 4.81 -0.41
C GLY A 45 -9.08 5.39 0.87
N ARG A 46 -8.43 5.24 2.03
CA ARG A 46 -8.83 5.92 3.27
C ARG A 46 -8.62 7.43 3.18
N GLU A 47 -7.48 7.85 2.66
CA GLU A 47 -7.15 9.28 2.51
C GLU A 47 -8.08 9.95 1.50
N GLU A 48 -8.35 9.30 0.38
CA GLU A 48 -9.32 9.78 -0.61
C GLU A 48 -10.71 9.97 0.02
N ARG A 49 -11.21 8.99 0.78
CA ARG A 49 -12.49 9.13 1.48
C ARG A 49 -12.48 10.24 2.54
N ARG A 50 -11.35 10.47 3.22
CA ARG A 50 -11.21 11.59 4.15
C ARG A 50 -11.25 12.92 3.41
N HIS A 51 -10.49 13.05 2.32
CA HIS A 51 -10.47 14.27 1.51
C HIS A 51 -11.84 14.56 0.89
N GLU A 52 -12.53 13.54 0.38
CA GLU A 52 -13.88 13.65 -0.16
C GLU A 52 -14.89 14.09 0.91
N GLY A 53 -14.86 13.48 2.09
CA GLY A 53 -15.75 13.86 3.20
C GLY A 53 -15.50 15.27 3.76
N HIS A 54 -14.31 15.83 3.52
CA HIS A 54 -13.95 17.20 3.88
C HIS A 54 -13.98 18.16 2.70
N ARG A 55 -14.40 17.72 1.50
CA ARG A 55 -14.53 18.60 0.35
C ARG A 55 -15.70 19.56 0.59
N ILE A 56 -15.37 20.84 0.73
CA ILE A 56 -16.35 21.92 0.65
C ILE A 56 -16.46 22.22 -0.85
N GLU A 57 -17.60 21.88 -1.44
CA GLU A 57 -17.93 22.34 -2.79
C GLU A 57 -17.95 23.87 -2.77
N PRO A 58 -17.21 24.56 -3.66
CA PRO A 58 -17.29 26.01 -3.75
C PRO A 58 -18.73 26.37 -4.09
N SER A 59 -19.41 27.04 -3.16
CA SER A 59 -20.71 27.61 -3.48
C SER A 59 -20.50 28.67 -4.57
N PRO A 60 -21.44 28.84 -5.51
CA PRO A 60 -21.31 29.83 -6.58
C PRO A 60 -21.31 31.30 -6.08
N THR A 61 -21.27 31.51 -4.77
CA THR A 61 -21.32 32.80 -4.08
C THR A 61 -20.02 33.18 -3.35
N ASP A 62 -18.98 32.36 -3.38
CA ASP A 62 -17.69 32.66 -2.70
C ASP A 62 -16.67 33.39 -3.61
N GLY A 63 -17.14 34.06 -4.66
CA GLY A 63 -16.32 34.78 -5.65
C GLY A 63 -16.11 36.28 -5.41
N ASP A 64 -16.92 36.92 -4.55
CA ASP A 64 -16.90 38.39 -4.39
C ASP A 64 -16.57 38.80 -2.94
N LYS A 65 -15.30 38.63 -2.54
CA LYS A 65 -14.75 39.37 -1.40
C LYS A 65 -13.50 40.12 -1.86
N ASP A 66 -13.76 41.32 -2.37
CA ASP A 66 -12.75 42.32 -2.70
C ASP A 66 -11.76 42.52 -1.54
N PRO A 67 -10.44 42.50 -1.79
CA PRO A 67 -9.43 42.85 -0.81
C PRO A 67 -9.12 44.36 -0.86
N ASP A 68 -10.12 45.24 -0.91
CA ASP A 68 -9.89 46.69 -0.82
C ASP A 68 -10.42 47.22 0.51
N GLY A 69 -9.59 47.09 1.54
CA GLY A 69 -9.82 47.63 2.88
C GLY A 69 -8.52 48.09 3.50
N GLY A 70 -7.95 49.20 3.03
CA GLY A 70 -6.86 49.87 3.75
C GLY A 70 -5.99 50.81 2.91
N ALA A 71 -6.51 51.99 2.56
CA ALA A 71 -5.68 53.17 2.29
C ALA A 71 -6.50 54.46 2.44
N ALA A 72 -6.55 55.01 3.64
CA ALA A 72 -6.68 56.44 3.96
C ALA A 72 -6.42 56.66 5.46
#